data_AF-A0A7V9F820-F1
#
_entry.id   AF-A0A7V9F820-F1
#
_cell.length_a   1.000
_cell.length_b   1.000
_cell.length_c   1.000
_cell.angle_alpha   90.00
_cell.angle_beta   90.00
_cell.angle_gamma   90.00
#
_symmetry.space_group_name_H-M   'P 1'
#
loop_
_entity.id
_entity.type
_entity.pdbx_description
1 polymer ?
#
loop_
_entity_poly.entity_id
_entity_poly.type
_entity_poly.pdbx_seq_one_letter_code
_entity_poly.pdbx_strand_id
1 'polypeptide(L)'
;MTRCRLPALLAVLVLCLSLMPSETKAQGWDGVYFPETGHHVPQNFADAWWRFGGLPIIGYPVSEPFGRDGLLVQHFERAVMEWHSENDGTPYEVQLELLGNWISSDHQAPAFERVGSPASSDEQRTWFAETGHTLHNDFKRYWETHGGLIVFGYPISEEFVEDVRTVQYFERARFEWWPENRGTVYEVQLGHLGVARAVATGFDMAAVPRQDGVPDYNAQPISQSFNLPVLMYHQLGEPESRYQISMWRFAEQLDWLQVNGYTTITLTEAYNALLGFTALPDKPVVVTFDDGYTSHWDAAAALDRRGMRGVFFITLGQPRMADWQIKDISDRGHEIGSHTISHPDLTSLSAEQLAYELEASRSELRAITQHPIDFFAYPYGASNERVVVAVQAAGYRGAVAAWGGTGWHPELRWMEPRVEIAGYLSLGEFAAFVQ
;
A
#
# COMPACT_ATOMS: atom_id res chain seq x y z
N MET A 1 92.52 24.27 -23.73
CA MET A 1 92.01 24.37 -22.34
C MET A 1 90.50 24.17 -22.37
N THR A 2 90.04 23.08 -21.75
CA THR A 2 88.70 22.84 -21.20
C THR A 2 87.47 23.34 -21.97
N ARG A 3 86.67 22.39 -22.49
CA ARG A 3 85.24 22.23 -22.17
C ARG A 3 84.70 20.93 -22.79
N CYS A 4 84.60 19.89 -21.95
CA CYS A 4 83.93 18.64 -22.24
C CYS A 4 82.43 18.83 -21.96
N ARG A 5 81.55 18.59 -22.93
CA ARG A 5 80.09 18.55 -22.76
C ARG A 5 79.64 17.08 -22.84
N LEU A 6 79.11 16.54 -21.74
CA LEU A 6 78.33 15.31 -21.73
C LEU A 6 76.84 15.66 -21.97
N PRO A 7 76.08 14.87 -22.77
CA PRO A 7 74.64 14.97 -22.83
C PRO A 7 73.97 14.12 -21.74
N ALA A 8 72.87 14.65 -21.19
CA ALA A 8 72.04 14.01 -20.17
C ALA A 8 71.16 12.90 -20.77
N LEU A 9 71.13 11.73 -20.12
CA LEU A 9 70.17 10.65 -20.37
C LEU A 9 68.83 10.99 -19.71
N LEU A 10 67.74 10.95 -20.49
CA LEU A 10 66.37 11.01 -20.00
C LEU A 10 65.89 9.58 -19.71
N ALA A 11 65.53 9.28 -18.47
CA ALA A 11 64.87 8.02 -18.09
C ALA A 11 63.35 8.20 -18.19
N VAL A 12 62.69 7.36 -19.00
CA VAL A 12 61.23 7.29 -19.11
C VAL A 12 60.74 6.26 -18.09
N LEU A 13 59.96 6.71 -17.10
CA LEU A 13 59.26 5.87 -16.15
C LEU A 13 57.91 5.45 -16.75
N VAL A 14 57.70 4.16 -17.00
CA VAL A 14 56.40 3.60 -17.40
C VAL A 14 55.63 3.23 -16.13
N LEU A 15 54.53 3.92 -15.87
CA LEU A 15 53.61 3.61 -14.77
C LEU A 15 52.61 2.55 -15.25
N CYS A 16 52.77 1.30 -14.82
CA CYS A 16 51.75 0.26 -14.98
C CYS A 16 50.64 0.47 -13.95
N LEU A 17 49.51 1.08 -14.36
CA LEU A 17 48.27 1.03 -13.59
C LEU A 17 47.68 -0.38 -13.71
N SER A 18 47.81 -1.17 -12.65
CA SER A 18 47.02 -2.39 -12.47
C SER A 18 45.56 -2.00 -12.21
N LEU A 19 44.69 -2.24 -13.19
CA LEU A 19 43.24 -2.22 -13.01
C LEU A 19 42.86 -3.36 -12.05
N MET A 20 42.66 -3.03 -10.77
CA MET A 20 41.95 -3.91 -9.85
C MET A 20 40.48 -3.94 -10.31
N PRO A 21 39.87 -5.13 -10.48
CA PRO A 21 38.44 -5.19 -10.73
C PRO A 21 37.72 -4.55 -9.53
N SER A 22 36.82 -3.60 -9.79
CA SER A 22 35.96 -3.08 -8.73
C SER A 22 35.16 -4.26 -8.18
N GLU A 23 35.21 -4.47 -6.87
CA GLU A 23 34.23 -5.31 -6.19
C GLU A 23 32.84 -4.74 -6.53
N THR A 24 32.13 -5.42 -7.41
CA THR A 24 30.69 -5.28 -7.53
C THR A 24 30.12 -5.60 -6.16
N LYS A 25 29.63 -4.58 -5.43
CA LYS A 25 28.73 -4.80 -4.30
C LYS A 25 27.67 -5.80 -4.77
N ALA A 26 27.54 -6.92 -4.08
CA ALA A 26 26.47 -7.87 -4.33
C ALA A 26 25.17 -7.08 -4.40
N GLN A 27 24.43 -7.25 -5.49
CA GLN A 27 23.10 -6.70 -5.64
C GLN A 27 22.29 -7.32 -4.49
N GLY A 28 22.02 -6.51 -3.45
CA GLY A 28 21.42 -6.99 -2.21
C GLY A 28 20.07 -7.64 -2.50
N TRP A 29 19.74 -8.68 -1.74
CA TRP A 29 18.40 -9.27 -1.78
C TRP A 29 17.37 -8.19 -1.43
N ASP A 30 16.35 -8.03 -2.30
CA ASP A 30 15.30 -7.03 -2.16
C ASP A 30 14.05 -7.68 -1.55
N GLY A 31 13.85 -7.45 -0.25
CA GLY A 31 12.71 -8.00 0.50
C GLY A 31 12.90 -7.88 2.02
N VAL A 32 12.13 -8.67 2.78
CA VAL A 32 12.14 -8.66 4.24
C VAL A 32 12.29 -10.06 4.86
N TYR A 33 13.09 -10.17 5.93
CA TYR A 33 13.22 -11.40 6.71
C TYR A 33 12.24 -11.40 7.89
N PHE A 34 11.52 -12.48 8.14
CA PHE A 34 10.58 -12.62 9.27
C PHE A 34 11.22 -13.44 10.38
N PRO A 35 11.75 -12.83 11.46
CA PRO A 35 12.46 -13.55 12.51
C PRO A 35 11.61 -14.57 13.26
N GLU A 36 10.29 -14.36 13.31
CA GLU A 36 9.34 -15.23 14.01
C GLU A 36 9.25 -16.63 13.40
N THR A 37 9.40 -16.75 12.08
CA THR A 37 9.35 -18.03 11.36
C THR A 37 10.66 -18.40 10.68
N GLY A 38 11.58 -17.45 10.53
CA GLY A 38 12.89 -17.64 9.93
C GLY A 38 12.84 -17.77 8.41
N HIS A 39 11.99 -16.98 7.75
CA HIS A 39 11.82 -17.01 6.29
C HIS A 39 11.90 -15.61 5.69
N HIS A 40 12.36 -15.54 4.45
CA HIS A 40 12.53 -14.33 3.65
C HIS A 40 11.35 -14.17 2.70
N VAL A 41 10.79 -12.96 2.60
CA VAL A 41 9.74 -12.60 1.65
C VAL A 41 10.27 -11.56 0.67
N PRO A 42 10.37 -11.89 -0.64
CA PRO A 42 10.85 -10.95 -1.65
C PRO A 42 9.91 -9.74 -1.76
N GLN A 43 10.43 -8.59 -2.17
CA GLN A 43 9.72 -7.30 -2.10
C GLN A 43 8.34 -7.32 -2.77
N ASN A 44 8.20 -7.96 -3.93
CA ASN A 44 6.92 -8.12 -4.63
C ASN A 44 5.86 -8.86 -3.78
N PHE A 45 6.26 -9.91 -3.06
CA PHE A 45 5.39 -10.61 -2.13
C PHE A 45 5.20 -9.83 -0.83
N ALA A 46 6.18 -9.08 -0.34
CA ALA A 46 6.02 -8.24 0.84
C ALA A 46 4.98 -7.14 0.59
N ASP A 47 5.00 -6.50 -0.58
CA ASP A 47 4.01 -5.50 -0.98
C ASP A 47 2.61 -6.10 -1.12
N ALA A 48 2.50 -7.28 -1.75
CA ALA A 48 1.23 -8.00 -1.88
C ALA A 48 0.69 -8.47 -0.52
N TRP A 49 1.57 -8.95 0.35
CA TRP A 49 1.23 -9.37 1.71
C TRP A 49 0.58 -8.25 2.49
N TRP A 50 1.12 -7.03 2.39
CA TRP A 50 0.49 -5.85 3.00
C TRP A 50 -0.80 -5.41 2.34
N ARG A 51 -0.84 -5.45 1.02
CA ARG A 51 -2.03 -5.11 0.22
C ARG A 51 -3.21 -6.01 0.58
N PHE A 52 -2.94 -7.29 0.81
CA PHE A 52 -3.95 -8.29 1.15
C PHE A 52 -4.26 -8.40 2.65
N GLY A 53 -3.74 -7.50 3.48
CA GLY A 53 -4.13 -7.42 4.90
C GLY A 53 -3.15 -8.01 5.90
N GLY A 54 -1.94 -8.40 5.49
CA GLY A 54 -0.82 -8.72 6.38
C GLY A 54 -1.07 -9.93 7.28
N LEU A 55 -0.60 -9.87 8.54
CA LEU A 55 -0.67 -11.00 9.48
C LEU A 55 -2.09 -11.56 9.69
N PRO A 56 -3.15 -10.75 9.91
CA PRO A 56 -4.50 -11.27 10.11
C PRO A 56 -5.03 -12.10 8.93
N ILE A 57 -4.61 -11.78 7.70
CA ILE A 57 -5.18 -12.36 6.48
C ILE A 57 -4.25 -13.37 5.82
N ILE A 58 -2.98 -13.02 5.63
CA ILE A 58 -2.00 -13.89 4.98
C ILE A 58 -1.21 -14.71 6.00
N GLY A 59 -0.92 -14.12 7.17
CA GLY A 59 -0.10 -14.76 8.22
C GLY A 59 1.39 -14.76 7.91
N TYR A 60 2.18 -15.37 8.78
CA TYR A 60 3.64 -15.42 8.59
C TYR A 60 4.04 -16.25 7.37
N PRO A 61 5.18 -15.96 6.71
CA PRO A 61 5.76 -16.87 5.73
C PRO A 61 6.16 -18.17 6.42
N VAL A 62 5.87 -19.31 5.77
CA VAL A 62 6.24 -20.65 6.27
C VAL A 62 7.21 -21.38 5.33
N SER A 63 7.70 -20.66 4.32
CA SER A 63 8.64 -21.17 3.32
C SER A 63 9.48 -20.04 2.75
N GLU A 64 10.64 -20.36 2.18
CA GLU A 64 11.32 -19.51 1.22
C GLU A 64 10.57 -19.47 -0.13
N PRO A 65 10.67 -18.39 -0.92
CA PRO A 65 10.09 -18.35 -2.25
C PRO A 65 10.76 -19.39 -3.17
N PHE A 66 9.96 -20.07 -3.99
CA PHE A 66 10.42 -21.15 -4.87
C PHE A 66 9.71 -21.12 -6.23
N GLY A 67 10.30 -21.78 -7.23
CA GLY A 67 9.69 -21.90 -8.56
C GLY A 67 8.70 -23.05 -8.65
N ARG A 68 7.50 -22.80 -9.18
CA ARG A 68 6.48 -23.82 -9.50
C ARG A 68 5.80 -23.46 -10.82
N ASP A 69 5.86 -24.35 -11.81
CA ASP A 69 5.21 -24.18 -13.11
C ASP A 69 5.52 -22.85 -13.84
N GLY A 70 6.74 -22.34 -13.65
CA GLY A 70 7.19 -21.06 -14.24
C GLY A 70 6.83 -19.82 -13.43
N LEU A 71 6.11 -19.97 -12.31
CA LEU A 71 5.78 -18.90 -11.38
C LEU A 71 6.74 -18.92 -10.19
N LEU A 72 7.00 -17.75 -9.62
CA LEU A 72 7.54 -17.65 -8.27
C LEU A 72 6.37 -17.84 -7.29
N VAL A 73 6.54 -18.70 -6.29
CA VAL A 73 5.51 -19.07 -5.33
C VAL A 73 6.07 -19.01 -3.92
N GLN A 74 5.25 -18.60 -2.95
CA GLN A 74 5.61 -18.68 -1.53
C GLN A 74 4.39 -19.04 -0.68
N HIS A 75 4.60 -19.95 0.28
CA HIS A 75 3.59 -20.32 1.25
C HIS A 75 3.67 -19.44 2.50
N PHE A 76 2.49 -19.04 2.97
CA PHE A 76 2.25 -18.35 4.23
C PHE A 76 1.30 -19.19 5.09
N GLU A 77 1.04 -18.79 6.33
CA GLU A 77 0.16 -19.56 7.22
C GLU A 77 -1.23 -19.80 6.63
N ARG A 78 -1.83 -18.74 6.06
CA ARG A 78 -3.23 -18.73 5.60
C ARG A 78 -3.39 -18.75 4.09
N ALA A 79 -2.34 -18.40 3.34
CA ALA A 79 -2.41 -18.29 1.88
C ALA A 79 -1.16 -18.82 1.18
N VAL A 80 -1.25 -19.00 -0.14
CA VAL A 80 -0.11 -19.22 -1.04
C VAL A 80 -0.15 -18.11 -2.09
N MET A 81 0.96 -17.38 -2.22
CA MET A 81 1.11 -16.31 -3.20
C MET A 81 1.82 -16.82 -4.45
N GLU A 82 1.34 -16.40 -5.61
CA GLU A 82 1.89 -16.68 -6.93
C GLU A 82 2.18 -15.36 -7.65
N TRP A 83 3.42 -15.16 -8.10
CA TRP A 83 3.79 -13.98 -8.89
C TRP A 83 3.69 -14.29 -10.39
N HIS A 84 2.84 -13.51 -11.05
CA HIS A 84 2.55 -13.53 -12.48
C HIS A 84 3.27 -12.37 -13.16
N SER A 85 4.49 -12.62 -13.64
CA SER A 85 5.33 -11.60 -14.28
C SER A 85 4.68 -10.92 -15.51
N GLU A 86 3.77 -11.63 -16.18
CA GLU A 86 2.98 -11.09 -17.29
C GLU A 86 2.02 -9.96 -16.88
N ASN A 87 1.75 -9.84 -15.58
CA ASN A 87 0.86 -8.86 -14.97
C ASN A 87 1.62 -7.79 -14.16
N ASP A 88 2.94 -7.69 -14.31
CA ASP A 88 3.78 -6.77 -13.53
C ASP A 88 3.26 -5.33 -13.54
N GLY A 89 3.20 -4.72 -12.36
CA GLY A 89 2.68 -3.37 -12.18
C GLY A 89 1.16 -3.27 -12.25
N THR A 90 0.42 -4.38 -12.29
CA THR A 90 -1.04 -4.42 -12.17
C THR A 90 -1.46 -4.95 -10.79
N PRO A 91 -2.71 -4.74 -10.35
CA PRO A 91 -3.23 -5.37 -9.14
C PRO A 91 -3.18 -6.91 -9.14
N TYR A 92 -3.02 -7.52 -10.33
CA TYR A 92 -3.04 -8.97 -10.55
C TYR A 92 -1.64 -9.60 -10.68
N GLU A 93 -0.58 -8.82 -10.44
CA GLU A 93 0.81 -9.30 -10.49
C GLU A 93 1.09 -10.38 -9.45
N VAL A 94 0.48 -10.28 -8.26
CA VAL A 94 0.51 -11.32 -7.24
C VAL A 94 -0.92 -11.78 -7.00
N GLN A 95 -1.15 -13.07 -7.12
CA GLN A 95 -2.44 -13.71 -6.91
C GLN A 95 -2.36 -14.73 -5.77
N LEU A 96 -3.50 -14.96 -5.12
CA LEU A 96 -3.64 -15.97 -4.09
C LEU A 96 -4.23 -17.24 -4.69
N GLU A 97 -3.58 -18.38 -4.44
CA GLU A 97 -4.06 -19.70 -4.85
C GLU A 97 -5.48 -19.96 -4.28
N LEU A 98 -6.31 -20.69 -5.03
CA LEU A 98 -7.69 -21.02 -4.64
C LEU A 98 -7.71 -22.13 -3.57
N LEU A 99 -7.11 -21.87 -2.41
CA LEU A 99 -6.91 -22.88 -1.36
C LEU A 99 -8.21 -23.37 -0.74
N GLY A 100 -9.25 -22.54 -0.71
CA GLY A 100 -10.56 -22.96 -0.23
C GLY A 100 -11.20 -23.98 -1.17
N ASN A 101 -11.17 -23.73 -2.49
CA ASN A 101 -11.58 -24.70 -3.50
C ASN A 101 -10.77 -26.00 -3.41
N TRP A 102 -9.46 -25.90 -3.17
CA TRP A 102 -8.59 -27.06 -3.04
C TRP A 102 -8.96 -27.91 -1.82
N ILE A 103 -9.08 -27.31 -0.63
CA ILE A 103 -9.33 -28.08 0.60
C ILE A 103 -10.76 -28.64 0.63
N SER A 104 -11.71 -27.99 -0.05
CA SER A 104 -13.11 -28.40 -0.06
C SER A 104 -13.49 -29.29 -1.25
N SER A 105 -12.55 -29.68 -2.11
CA SER A 105 -12.85 -30.38 -3.37
C SER A 105 -13.65 -31.67 -3.19
N ASP A 106 -13.42 -32.38 -2.09
CA ASP A 106 -14.09 -33.64 -1.74
C ASP A 106 -15.10 -33.48 -0.60
N HIS A 107 -15.42 -32.24 -0.20
CA HIS A 107 -16.29 -31.97 0.93
C HIS A 107 -17.76 -32.27 0.62
N GLN A 108 -18.45 -33.01 1.51
CA GLN A 108 -19.80 -33.53 1.28
C GLN A 108 -20.88 -32.88 2.17
N ALA A 109 -20.55 -31.84 2.94
CA ALA A 109 -21.56 -31.19 3.78
C ALA A 109 -22.61 -30.49 2.90
N PRO A 110 -23.90 -30.53 3.30
CA PRO A 110 -24.99 -29.85 2.58
C PRO A 110 -24.76 -28.36 2.35
N ALA A 111 -23.91 -27.72 3.17
CA ALA A 111 -23.55 -26.31 3.02
C ALA A 111 -22.85 -25.99 1.68
N PHE A 112 -22.23 -26.96 1.01
CA PHE A 112 -21.59 -26.78 -0.30
C PHE A 112 -22.56 -26.96 -1.47
N GLU A 113 -23.83 -27.30 -1.19
CA GLU A 113 -24.86 -27.33 -2.22
C GLU A 113 -25.30 -25.90 -2.56
N ARG A 114 -25.43 -25.61 -3.86
CA ARG A 114 -25.90 -24.31 -4.33
C ARG A 114 -27.30 -24.00 -3.77
N VAL A 115 -27.48 -22.80 -3.25
CA VAL A 115 -28.79 -22.32 -2.80
C VAL A 115 -29.51 -21.56 -3.92
N GLY A 116 -30.83 -21.71 -3.99
CA GLY A 116 -31.66 -20.97 -4.94
C GLY A 116 -31.57 -19.46 -4.73
N SER A 117 -31.70 -18.68 -5.81
CA SER A 117 -31.70 -17.22 -5.74
C SER A 117 -32.78 -16.73 -4.75
N PRO A 118 -32.42 -15.98 -3.69
CA PRO A 118 -33.40 -15.34 -2.83
C PRO A 118 -34.19 -14.27 -3.62
N ALA A 119 -35.36 -13.90 -3.11
CA ALA A 119 -36.23 -12.91 -3.74
C ALA A 119 -35.63 -11.48 -3.77
N SER A 120 -34.64 -11.20 -2.93
CA SER A 120 -33.81 -9.98 -2.96
C SER A 120 -32.54 -10.17 -2.14
N SER A 121 -31.42 -9.60 -2.59
CA SER A 121 -30.27 -9.26 -1.74
C SER A 121 -30.67 -8.07 -0.86
N ASP A 122 -30.33 -8.10 0.42
CA ASP A 122 -30.56 -6.98 1.36
C ASP A 122 -29.25 -6.57 2.05
N GLU A 123 -29.31 -5.59 2.96
CA GLU A 123 -28.11 -5.10 3.66
C GLU A 123 -27.37 -6.21 4.44
N GLN A 124 -28.08 -7.26 4.87
CA GLN A 124 -27.54 -8.33 5.70
C GLN A 124 -27.13 -9.56 4.89
N ARG A 125 -27.66 -9.74 3.68
CA ARG A 125 -27.44 -10.92 2.85
C ARG A 125 -27.11 -10.56 1.40
N THR A 126 -25.95 -11.01 0.94
CA THR A 126 -25.55 -10.95 -0.47
C THR A 126 -25.59 -12.35 -1.09
N TRP A 127 -26.26 -12.50 -2.24
CA TRP A 127 -26.23 -13.72 -3.06
C TRP A 127 -25.34 -13.54 -4.28
N PHE A 128 -24.52 -14.55 -4.55
CA PHE A 128 -23.56 -14.57 -5.66
C PHE A 128 -24.01 -15.58 -6.71
N ALA A 129 -24.28 -15.11 -7.91
CA ALA A 129 -24.79 -15.95 -9.00
C ALA A 129 -23.74 -16.94 -9.52
N GLU A 130 -22.48 -16.53 -9.44
CA GLU A 130 -21.29 -17.25 -9.91
C GLU A 130 -21.16 -18.60 -9.21
N THR A 131 -21.30 -18.61 -7.89
CA THR A 131 -21.19 -19.81 -7.06
C THR A 131 -22.54 -20.34 -6.61
N GLY A 132 -23.59 -19.52 -6.59
CA GLY A 132 -24.90 -19.89 -6.07
C GLY A 132 -24.96 -19.91 -4.54
N HIS A 133 -24.08 -19.16 -3.87
CA HIS A 133 -23.98 -19.12 -2.40
C HIS A 133 -24.24 -17.73 -1.83
N THR A 134 -24.46 -17.66 -0.52
CA THR A 134 -24.77 -16.41 0.17
C THR A 134 -23.79 -16.06 1.28
N LEU A 135 -23.52 -14.77 1.45
CA LEU A 135 -22.77 -14.19 2.57
C LEU A 135 -23.73 -13.44 3.49
N HIS A 136 -23.54 -13.57 4.81
CA HIS A 136 -24.38 -12.90 5.80
C HIS A 136 -23.59 -12.34 6.98
N ASN A 137 -24.23 -11.42 7.72
CA ASN A 137 -23.84 -11.02 9.08
C ASN A 137 -22.34 -10.68 9.22
N ASP A 138 -21.66 -11.32 10.17
CA ASP A 138 -20.27 -11.05 10.54
C ASP A 138 -19.28 -11.48 9.44
N PHE A 139 -19.55 -12.59 8.73
CA PHE A 139 -18.70 -12.99 7.61
C PHE A 139 -18.85 -12.09 6.40
N LYS A 140 -20.06 -11.56 6.13
CA LYS A 140 -20.26 -10.54 5.10
C LYS A 140 -19.47 -9.29 5.41
N ARG A 141 -19.63 -8.74 6.62
CA ARG A 141 -18.88 -7.55 7.08
C ARG A 141 -17.37 -7.78 7.00
N TYR A 142 -16.90 -8.94 7.46
CA TYR A 142 -15.47 -9.26 7.39
C TYR A 142 -14.96 -9.34 5.95
N TRP A 143 -15.69 -10.06 5.08
CA TRP A 143 -15.35 -10.19 3.67
C TRP A 143 -15.28 -8.82 2.99
N GLU A 144 -16.29 -7.97 3.20
CA GLU A 144 -16.35 -6.62 2.64
C GLU A 144 -15.18 -5.77 3.16
N THR A 145 -14.95 -5.68 4.47
CA THR A 145 -13.89 -4.84 5.05
C THR A 145 -12.45 -5.31 4.83
N HIS A 146 -12.19 -6.58 4.49
CA HIS A 146 -10.84 -7.17 4.47
C HIS A 146 -10.36 -7.63 3.08
N GLY A 147 -10.91 -7.06 2.01
CA GLY A 147 -10.40 -7.22 0.64
C GLY A 147 -11.29 -8.04 -0.30
N GLY A 148 -12.43 -8.52 0.19
CA GLY A 148 -13.52 -9.08 -0.61
C GLY A 148 -13.08 -10.09 -1.67
N LEU A 149 -13.53 -9.85 -2.91
CA LEU A 149 -13.36 -10.78 -4.02
C LEU A 149 -11.88 -11.04 -4.36
N ILE A 150 -11.04 -10.00 -4.28
CA ILE A 150 -9.62 -10.11 -4.65
C ILE A 150 -8.87 -11.01 -3.67
N VAL A 151 -9.16 -10.88 -2.37
CA VAL A 151 -8.45 -11.60 -1.32
C VAL A 151 -9.08 -12.97 -1.05
N PHE A 152 -10.40 -13.05 -0.94
CA PHE A 152 -11.09 -14.28 -0.50
C PHE A 152 -11.73 -15.05 -1.64
N GLY A 153 -12.06 -14.38 -2.75
CA GLY A 153 -12.91 -14.95 -3.79
C GLY A 153 -14.39 -15.00 -3.39
N TYR A 154 -15.19 -15.67 -4.21
CA TYR A 154 -16.61 -15.88 -3.93
C TYR A 154 -16.82 -16.88 -2.79
N PRO A 155 -17.94 -16.80 -2.03
CA PRO A 155 -18.33 -17.89 -1.13
C PRO A 155 -18.63 -19.16 -1.93
N ILE A 156 -18.17 -20.31 -1.44
CA ILE A 156 -18.37 -21.63 -2.07
C ILE A 156 -19.11 -22.61 -1.15
N SER A 157 -19.50 -22.13 0.04
CA SER A 157 -20.42 -22.81 0.93
C SER A 157 -21.34 -21.79 1.60
N GLU A 158 -22.42 -22.26 2.20
CA GLU A 158 -23.13 -21.53 3.25
C GLU A 158 -22.37 -21.58 4.57
N GLU A 159 -22.79 -20.78 5.55
CA GLU A 159 -22.33 -20.90 6.94
C GLU A 159 -22.80 -22.23 7.55
N PHE A 160 -21.90 -22.98 8.18
CA PHE A 160 -22.25 -24.20 8.91
C PHE A 160 -21.30 -24.45 10.08
N VAL A 161 -21.64 -25.41 10.94
CA VAL A 161 -20.79 -25.78 12.09
C VAL A 161 -19.84 -26.89 11.70
N GLU A 162 -18.54 -26.65 11.87
CA GLU A 162 -17.46 -27.61 11.68
C GLU A 162 -16.48 -27.47 12.86
N ASP A 163 -16.10 -28.58 13.50
CA ASP A 163 -15.20 -28.58 14.65
C ASP A 163 -15.53 -27.52 15.71
N VAL A 164 -16.80 -27.47 16.12
CA VAL A 164 -17.39 -26.54 17.10
C VAL A 164 -17.38 -25.06 16.72
N ARG A 165 -16.92 -24.70 15.52
CA ARG A 165 -16.94 -23.32 15.01
C ARG A 165 -17.98 -23.16 13.93
N THR A 166 -18.60 -21.98 13.87
CA THR A 166 -19.30 -21.55 12.65
C THR A 166 -18.24 -21.18 11.62
N VAL A 167 -18.33 -21.76 10.43
CA VAL A 167 -17.37 -21.58 9.35
C VAL A 167 -18.07 -21.37 8.03
N GLN A 168 -17.36 -20.74 7.10
CA GLN A 168 -17.78 -20.62 5.71
C GLN A 168 -16.55 -20.67 4.81
N TYR A 169 -16.67 -21.36 3.69
CA TYR A 169 -15.60 -21.49 2.71
C TYR A 169 -15.80 -20.48 1.58
N PHE A 170 -14.68 -19.94 1.13
CA PHE A 170 -14.53 -19.06 -0.01
C PHE A 170 -13.51 -19.67 -0.97
N GLU A 171 -13.43 -19.21 -2.21
CA GLU A 171 -12.51 -19.82 -3.19
C GLU A 171 -11.06 -19.87 -2.69
N ARG A 172 -10.60 -18.85 -1.93
CA ARG A 172 -9.21 -18.73 -1.44
C ARG A 172 -9.04 -18.94 0.06
N ALA A 173 -10.12 -18.92 0.83
CA ALA A 173 -10.04 -18.87 2.29
C ALA A 173 -11.14 -19.68 2.97
N ARG A 174 -10.95 -19.96 4.25
CA ARG A 174 -11.97 -20.50 5.15
C ARG A 174 -12.10 -19.56 6.34
N PHE A 175 -13.29 -19.00 6.53
CA PHE A 175 -13.57 -18.11 7.67
C PHE A 175 -14.02 -18.94 8.86
N GLU A 176 -13.60 -18.51 10.04
CA GLU A 176 -13.93 -19.13 11.31
C GLU A 176 -14.40 -18.05 12.27
N TRP A 177 -15.58 -18.24 12.85
CA TRP A 177 -16.14 -17.31 13.83
C TRP A 177 -15.74 -17.72 15.25
N TRP A 178 -15.24 -16.74 16.01
CA TRP A 178 -14.70 -16.91 17.36
C TRP A 178 -15.56 -16.13 18.38
N PRO A 179 -16.56 -16.78 19.01
CA PRO A 179 -17.51 -16.12 19.92
C PRO A 179 -16.84 -15.37 21.08
N GLU A 180 -15.73 -15.90 21.60
CA GLU A 180 -14.94 -15.32 22.67
C GLU A 180 -14.30 -13.98 22.30
N ASN A 181 -14.11 -13.71 21.01
CA ASN A 181 -13.49 -12.50 20.48
C ASN A 181 -14.51 -11.49 19.94
N ARG A 182 -15.81 -11.70 20.18
CA ARG A 182 -16.89 -10.88 19.64
C ARG A 182 -16.68 -9.39 19.93
N GLY A 183 -16.79 -8.56 18.89
CA GLY A 183 -16.58 -7.12 18.97
C GLY A 183 -15.12 -6.69 18.93
N THR A 184 -14.19 -7.62 18.67
CA THR A 184 -12.79 -7.33 18.37
C THR A 184 -12.48 -7.65 16.91
N VAL A 185 -11.34 -7.17 16.41
CA VAL A 185 -10.84 -7.52 15.08
C VAL A 185 -10.53 -9.01 14.89
N TYR A 186 -10.51 -9.80 15.98
CA TYR A 186 -10.24 -11.24 15.98
C TYR A 186 -11.51 -12.10 16.05
N GLU A 187 -12.70 -11.49 15.92
CA GLU A 187 -13.98 -12.20 15.94
C GLU A 187 -14.16 -13.14 14.75
N VAL A 188 -13.56 -12.81 13.60
CA VAL A 188 -13.42 -13.68 12.44
C VAL A 188 -11.93 -13.88 12.18
N GLN A 189 -11.51 -15.12 12.02
CA GLN A 189 -10.14 -15.50 11.68
C GLN A 189 -10.15 -16.46 10.51
N LEU A 190 -9.02 -16.56 9.81
CA LEU A 190 -8.88 -17.49 8.69
C LEU A 190 -8.16 -18.77 9.11
N GLY A 191 -8.65 -19.88 8.57
CA GLY A 191 -7.97 -21.17 8.67
C GLY A 191 -6.58 -21.14 8.05
N HIS A 192 -5.66 -21.95 8.57
CA HIS A 192 -4.26 -22.02 8.12
C HIS A 192 -4.11 -22.86 6.83
N LEU A 193 -4.81 -22.46 5.77
CA LEU A 193 -4.86 -23.23 4.53
C LEU A 193 -3.52 -23.28 3.80
N GLY A 194 -2.66 -22.26 3.94
CA GLY A 194 -1.32 -22.26 3.34
C GLY A 194 -0.38 -23.26 4.01
N VAL A 195 -0.46 -23.42 5.34
CA VAL A 195 0.21 -24.52 6.06
C VAL A 195 -0.36 -25.87 5.65
N ALA A 196 -1.69 -26.01 5.57
CA ALA A 196 -2.30 -27.26 5.12
C ALA A 196 -1.81 -27.64 3.71
N ARG A 197 -1.67 -26.64 2.82
CA ARG A 197 -1.13 -26.81 1.47
C ARG A 197 0.33 -27.26 1.49
N ALA A 198 1.18 -26.62 2.31
CA ALA A 198 2.59 -26.99 2.47
C ALA A 198 2.74 -28.44 2.96
N VAL A 199 1.96 -28.83 3.97
CA VAL A 199 1.97 -30.19 4.52
C VAL A 199 1.50 -31.21 3.47
N ALA A 200 0.42 -30.90 2.74
CA ALA A 200 -0.13 -31.81 1.72
C ALA A 200 0.83 -32.04 0.55
N THR A 201 1.67 -31.06 0.20
CA THR A 201 2.68 -31.18 -0.85
C THR A 201 4.04 -31.66 -0.34
N GLY A 202 4.19 -31.91 0.96
CA GLY A 202 5.45 -32.34 1.57
C GLY A 202 6.54 -31.26 1.53
N PHE A 203 6.16 -29.99 1.54
CA PHE A 203 7.08 -28.87 1.49
C PHE A 203 7.86 -28.71 2.81
N ASP A 204 9.14 -28.35 2.73
CA ASP A 204 9.97 -28.10 3.91
C ASP A 204 9.72 -26.69 4.46
N MET A 205 9.21 -26.60 5.68
CA MET A 205 8.91 -25.34 6.37
C MET A 205 9.98 -24.97 7.40
N ALA A 206 11.13 -25.65 7.42
CA ALA A 206 12.21 -25.36 8.35
C ALA A 206 12.77 -23.94 8.15
N ALA A 207 12.99 -23.24 9.26
CA ALA A 207 13.59 -21.91 9.27
C ALA A 207 14.97 -21.91 8.58
N VAL A 208 15.26 -20.88 7.81
CA VAL A 208 16.55 -20.66 7.17
C VAL A 208 17.36 -19.57 7.87
N PRO A 209 18.71 -19.60 7.78
CA PRO A 209 19.52 -18.52 8.31
C PRO A 209 19.23 -17.20 7.60
N ARG A 210 19.06 -16.13 8.39
CA ARG A 210 18.93 -14.76 7.91
C ARG A 210 20.10 -14.37 6.98
N GLN A 211 19.78 -13.79 5.83
CA GLN A 211 20.76 -13.25 4.89
C GLN A 211 21.29 -11.88 5.33
N ASP A 212 22.57 -11.61 5.05
CA ASP A 212 23.20 -10.33 5.38
C ASP A 212 22.62 -9.18 4.54
N GLY A 213 22.36 -8.03 5.18
CA GLY A 213 21.84 -6.83 4.54
C GLY A 213 20.31 -6.79 4.38
N VAL A 214 19.60 -7.86 4.72
CA VAL A 214 18.14 -7.93 4.65
C VAL A 214 17.50 -7.30 5.89
N PRO A 215 16.53 -6.37 5.77
CA PRO A 215 15.81 -5.84 6.93
C PRO A 215 14.91 -6.90 7.59
N ASP A 216 14.75 -6.81 8.92
CA ASP A 216 13.84 -7.66 9.68
C ASP A 216 12.43 -7.08 9.67
N TYR A 217 11.43 -7.94 9.50
CA TYR A 217 10.04 -7.63 9.80
C TYR A 217 9.91 -7.35 11.30
N ASN A 218 9.15 -6.32 11.63
CA ASN A 218 8.80 -5.99 13.00
C ASN A 218 7.27 -5.91 13.10
N ALA A 219 6.66 -6.79 13.89
CA ALA A 219 5.21 -6.81 14.09
C ALA A 219 4.69 -5.68 15.01
N GLN A 220 5.58 -5.02 15.77
CA GLN A 220 5.18 -3.99 16.74
C GLN A 220 4.65 -2.67 16.14
N PRO A 221 5.20 -2.13 15.05
CA PRO A 221 4.81 -0.83 14.49
C PRO A 221 3.37 -0.79 14.00
N ILE A 222 2.82 -1.91 13.53
CA ILE A 222 1.43 -2.03 13.03
C ILE A 222 0.43 -2.05 14.19
N SER A 223 0.87 -2.30 15.43
CA SER A 223 -0.01 -2.31 16.60
C SER A 223 -0.02 -0.97 17.36
N GLN A 224 0.81 -0.03 16.94
CA GLN A 224 1.01 1.23 17.64
C GLN A 224 0.30 2.38 16.92
N SER A 225 -0.57 3.06 17.63
CA SER A 225 -1.02 4.38 17.21
C SER A 225 0.14 5.38 17.32
N PHE A 226 0.31 6.23 16.32
CA PHE A 226 1.30 7.30 16.35
C PHE A 226 0.72 8.59 15.81
N ASN A 227 1.36 9.71 16.16
CA ASN A 227 0.97 11.01 15.65
C ASN A 227 1.82 11.35 14.41
N LEU A 228 1.15 11.53 13.28
CA LEU A 228 1.75 12.01 12.04
C LEU A 228 0.84 13.07 11.42
N PRO A 229 1.24 14.35 11.46
CA PRO A 229 0.50 15.39 10.78
C PRO A 229 0.58 15.21 9.27
N VAL A 230 -0.58 15.07 8.64
CA VAL A 230 -0.74 15.02 7.18
C VAL A 230 -1.48 16.27 6.75
N LEU A 231 -0.73 17.25 6.25
CA LEU A 231 -1.22 18.58 5.94
C LEU A 231 -1.89 18.58 4.57
N MET A 232 -3.14 18.98 4.49
CA MET A 232 -3.94 19.00 3.26
C MET A 232 -4.08 20.42 2.72
N TYR A 233 -3.37 20.69 1.63
CA TYR A 233 -3.48 21.91 0.82
C TYR A 233 -4.29 21.63 -0.45
N HIS A 234 -4.79 22.68 -1.08
CA HIS A 234 -5.47 22.60 -2.38
C HIS A 234 -4.78 23.55 -3.36
N GLN A 235 -5.33 24.74 -3.59
CA GLN A 235 -4.80 25.70 -4.55
C GLN A 235 -3.82 26.68 -3.90
N LEU A 236 -2.81 27.13 -4.66
CA LEU A 236 -1.96 28.25 -4.28
C LEU A 236 -2.27 29.46 -5.17
N GLY A 237 -2.53 30.60 -4.53
CA GLY A 237 -2.91 31.82 -5.23
C GLY A 237 -3.58 32.86 -4.34
N GLU A 238 -4.03 33.94 -4.96
CA GLU A 238 -4.78 35.02 -4.31
C GLU A 238 -6.09 35.28 -5.08
N PRO A 239 -7.16 35.74 -4.41
CA PRO A 239 -7.27 36.00 -2.97
C PRO A 239 -7.34 34.71 -2.14
N GLU A 240 -6.96 34.78 -0.87
CA GLU A 240 -7.00 33.63 0.03
C GLU A 240 -8.45 33.18 0.31
N SER A 241 -8.64 31.86 0.44
CA SER A 241 -9.93 31.26 0.77
C SER A 241 -9.72 29.97 1.59
N ARG A 242 -10.80 29.25 1.90
CA ARG A 242 -10.72 27.95 2.58
C ARG A 242 -9.79 26.97 1.85
N TYR A 243 -9.81 26.93 0.52
CA TYR A 243 -9.02 26.00 -0.30
C TYR A 243 -7.94 26.70 -1.13
N GLN A 244 -7.60 27.96 -0.82
CA GLN A 244 -6.58 28.70 -1.55
C GLN A 244 -5.68 29.49 -0.62
N ILE A 245 -4.38 29.19 -0.61
CA ILE A 245 -3.36 29.87 0.19
C ILE A 245 -2.42 30.69 -0.72
N SER A 246 -2.01 31.87 -0.27
CA SER A 246 -1.01 32.66 -1.00
C SER A 246 0.36 31.97 -0.97
N MET A 247 1.13 32.08 -2.05
CA MET A 247 2.45 31.44 -2.16
C MET A 247 3.41 31.89 -1.04
N TRP A 248 3.32 33.15 -0.60
CA TRP A 248 4.17 33.67 0.46
C TRP A 248 3.82 33.08 1.83
N ARG A 249 2.53 32.86 2.14
CA ARG A 249 2.12 32.17 3.39
C ARG A 249 2.50 30.70 3.38
N PHE A 250 2.31 30.03 2.24
CA PHE A 250 2.77 28.66 2.10
C PHE A 250 4.28 28.56 2.34
N ALA A 251 5.08 29.47 1.75
CA ALA A 251 6.51 29.54 2.01
C ALA A 251 6.84 29.79 3.51
N GLU A 252 6.11 30.68 4.18
CA GLU A 252 6.25 30.95 5.62
C GLU A 252 5.98 29.69 6.47
N GLN A 253 4.97 28.90 6.12
CA GLN A 253 4.65 27.64 6.78
C GLN A 253 5.76 26.59 6.58
N LEU A 254 6.31 26.46 5.35
CA LEU A 254 7.44 25.58 5.10
C LEU A 254 8.70 26.00 5.87
N ASP A 255 9.00 27.30 5.92
CA ASP A 255 10.13 27.84 6.70
C ASP A 255 9.96 27.53 8.19
N TRP A 256 8.74 27.67 8.71
CA TRP A 256 8.44 27.34 10.09
C TRP A 256 8.65 25.84 10.38
N LEU A 257 8.20 24.94 9.51
CA LEU A 257 8.45 23.50 9.66
C LEU A 257 9.95 23.22 9.75
N GLN A 258 10.74 23.80 8.84
CA GLN A 258 12.18 23.61 8.79
C GLN A 258 12.88 24.11 10.07
N VAL A 259 12.55 25.33 10.51
CA VAL A 259 13.14 25.95 11.72
C VAL A 259 12.77 25.19 13.00
N ASN A 260 11.59 24.55 13.03
CA ASN A 260 11.13 23.77 14.19
C ASN A 260 11.56 22.29 14.14
N GLY A 261 12.36 21.91 13.14
CA GLY A 261 12.98 20.59 13.03
C GLY A 261 12.04 19.50 12.52
N TYR A 262 10.99 19.86 11.79
CA TYR A 262 10.14 18.87 11.13
C TYR A 262 10.81 18.32 9.87
N THR A 263 10.68 17.01 9.66
CA THR A 263 11.20 16.31 8.49
C THR A 263 10.04 15.93 7.58
N THR A 264 10.03 16.44 6.35
CA THR A 264 9.01 16.04 5.37
C THR A 264 9.27 14.63 4.84
N ILE A 265 8.22 13.80 4.89
CA ILE A 265 8.23 12.43 4.36
C ILE A 265 7.07 12.23 3.38
N THR A 266 7.18 11.18 2.59
CA THR A 266 6.14 10.67 1.68
C THR A 266 5.17 9.75 2.44
N LEU A 267 4.00 9.45 1.86
CA LEU A 267 3.11 8.42 2.38
C LEU A 267 3.73 7.04 2.22
N THR A 268 4.49 6.78 1.16
CA THR A 268 5.28 5.54 1.04
C THR A 268 6.18 5.33 2.26
N GLU A 269 6.90 6.36 2.71
CA GLU A 269 7.77 6.26 3.90
C GLU A 269 6.98 6.13 5.20
N ALA A 270 5.88 6.88 5.33
CA ALA A 270 5.00 6.77 6.50
C ALA A 270 4.42 5.35 6.63
N TYR A 271 3.95 4.78 5.52
CA TYR A 271 3.46 3.41 5.48
C TYR A 271 4.60 2.42 5.69
N ASN A 272 5.76 2.56 5.05
CA ASN A 272 6.89 1.66 5.31
C ASN A 272 7.28 1.65 6.79
N ALA A 273 7.18 2.78 7.49
CA ALA A 273 7.45 2.83 8.92
C ALA A 273 6.32 2.25 9.78
N LEU A 274 5.05 2.50 9.45
CA LEU A 274 3.89 1.82 10.04
C LEU A 274 4.00 0.30 9.89
N LEU A 275 4.54 -0.14 8.75
CA LEU A 275 4.74 -1.55 8.40
C LEU A 275 6.05 -2.13 8.97
N GLY A 276 6.84 -1.33 9.68
CA GLY A 276 8.06 -1.76 10.35
C GLY A 276 9.25 -2.03 9.43
N PHE A 277 9.17 -1.63 8.17
CA PHE A 277 10.29 -1.72 7.21
C PHE A 277 11.35 -0.66 7.45
N THR A 278 10.95 0.51 7.93
CA THR A 278 11.84 1.64 8.22
C THR A 278 11.46 2.30 9.54
N ALA A 279 12.36 3.11 10.10
CA ALA A 279 12.01 3.99 11.21
C ALA A 279 11.54 5.35 10.68
N LEU A 280 10.58 5.99 11.36
CA LEU A 280 10.25 7.39 11.11
C LEU A 280 11.42 8.29 11.56
N PRO A 281 11.69 9.39 10.83
CA PRO A 281 12.61 10.42 11.32
C PRO A 281 12.00 11.15 12.52
N ASP A 282 12.81 11.93 13.23
CA ASP A 282 12.31 12.84 14.26
C ASP A 282 11.35 13.88 13.63
N LYS A 283 10.21 14.11 14.30
CA LYS A 283 9.15 15.05 13.89
C LYS A 283 8.74 14.89 12.42
N PRO A 284 8.24 13.71 12.02
CA PRO A 284 7.80 13.50 10.64
C PRO A 284 6.55 14.34 10.34
N VAL A 285 6.44 14.84 9.12
CA VAL A 285 5.25 15.53 8.61
C VAL A 285 5.05 15.18 7.14
N VAL A 286 3.81 14.97 6.71
CA VAL A 286 3.46 14.76 5.29
C VAL A 286 2.78 16.02 4.78
N VAL A 287 3.24 16.56 3.66
CA VAL A 287 2.62 17.72 2.99
C VAL A 287 1.90 17.21 1.74
N THR A 288 0.57 17.30 1.72
CA THR A 288 -0.28 16.81 0.63
C THR A 288 -0.99 17.95 -0.10
N PHE A 289 -1.24 17.77 -1.40
CA PHE A 289 -2.00 18.69 -2.24
C PHE A 289 -3.07 17.94 -3.02
N ASP A 290 -4.30 18.43 -2.98
CA ASP A 290 -5.43 17.82 -3.70
C ASP A 290 -5.78 18.58 -5.00
N ASP A 291 -6.45 17.87 -5.90
CA ASP A 291 -7.05 18.29 -7.18
C ASP A 291 -6.11 18.36 -8.39
N GLY A 292 -4.82 18.64 -8.17
CA GLY A 292 -3.84 18.74 -9.27
C GLY A 292 -3.80 20.09 -9.99
N TYR A 293 -4.09 21.19 -9.29
CA TYR A 293 -4.03 22.55 -9.83
C TYR A 293 -2.64 22.88 -10.41
N THR A 294 -2.59 23.71 -11.46
CA THR A 294 -1.32 24.18 -12.07
C THR A 294 -0.37 24.82 -11.05
N SER A 295 -0.92 25.47 -10.00
CA SER A 295 -0.17 26.08 -8.90
C SER A 295 0.65 25.08 -8.07
N HIS A 296 0.33 23.79 -8.13
CA HIS A 296 1.09 22.74 -7.44
C HIS A 296 2.50 22.56 -7.99
N TRP A 297 2.71 22.87 -9.28
CA TRP A 297 4.05 22.83 -9.87
C TRP A 297 4.97 23.87 -9.21
N ASP A 298 4.44 25.05 -8.90
CA ASP A 298 5.16 26.07 -8.13
C ASP A 298 5.34 25.68 -6.66
N ALA A 299 4.35 24.99 -6.07
CA ALA A 299 4.45 24.46 -4.71
C ALA A 299 5.56 23.41 -4.58
N ALA A 300 5.67 22.51 -5.56
CA ALA A 300 6.75 21.52 -5.66
C ALA A 300 8.11 22.22 -5.72
N ALA A 301 8.26 23.26 -6.54
CA ALA A 301 9.50 24.06 -6.59
C ALA A 301 9.80 24.77 -5.25
N ALA A 302 8.77 25.15 -4.47
CA ALA A 302 8.96 25.75 -3.15
C ALA A 302 9.42 24.74 -2.09
N LEU A 303 8.99 23.48 -2.19
CA LEU A 303 9.47 22.37 -1.37
C LEU A 303 10.93 22.02 -1.72
N ASP A 304 11.27 21.92 -3.01
CA ASP A 304 12.63 21.62 -3.48
C ASP A 304 13.68 22.57 -2.92
N ARG A 305 13.37 23.88 -2.89
CA ARG A 305 14.27 24.92 -2.36
C ARG A 305 14.66 24.69 -0.91
N ARG A 306 13.92 23.85 -0.18
CA ARG A 306 14.14 23.51 1.23
C ARG A 306 14.58 22.06 1.43
N GLY A 307 14.80 21.31 0.35
CA GLY A 307 15.06 19.87 0.41
C GLY A 307 13.88 19.08 0.99
N MET A 308 12.66 19.59 0.79
CA MET A 308 11.43 18.98 1.29
C MET A 308 10.73 18.20 0.18
N ARG A 309 9.96 17.17 0.57
CA ARG A 309 9.10 16.39 -0.32
C ARG A 309 7.63 16.62 0.01
N GLY A 310 6.78 16.28 -0.94
CA GLY A 310 5.34 16.44 -0.84
C GLY A 310 4.65 15.35 -1.64
N VAL A 311 3.35 15.21 -1.43
CA VAL A 311 2.47 14.23 -2.06
C VAL A 311 1.38 14.98 -2.81
N PHE A 312 1.17 14.66 -4.08
CA PHE A 312 0.23 15.37 -4.95
C PHE A 312 -0.85 14.41 -5.43
N PHE A 313 -2.06 14.55 -4.91
CA PHE A 313 -3.23 13.77 -5.31
C PHE A 313 -3.89 14.43 -6.53
N ILE A 314 -3.80 13.76 -7.67
CA ILE A 314 -4.18 14.34 -8.97
C ILE A 314 -5.54 13.82 -9.42
N THR A 315 -6.47 14.74 -9.71
CA THR A 315 -7.65 14.44 -10.53
C THR A 315 -7.23 14.48 -12.01
N LEU A 316 -7.74 13.59 -12.86
CA LEU A 316 -7.41 13.61 -14.30
C LEU A 316 -8.34 14.48 -15.15
N GLY A 317 -9.47 14.88 -14.57
CA GLY A 317 -10.39 15.88 -15.11
C GLY A 317 -9.76 17.27 -15.19
N GLN A 318 -10.41 18.18 -15.93
CA GLN A 318 -9.91 19.55 -16.15
C GLN A 318 -10.71 20.56 -15.31
N PRO A 319 -10.07 21.63 -14.80
CA PRO A 319 -8.69 22.04 -15.05
C PRO A 319 -7.65 21.36 -14.13
N ARG A 320 -6.59 20.80 -14.71
CA ARG A 320 -5.41 20.26 -14.00
C ARG A 320 -4.10 20.69 -14.65
N MET A 321 -2.99 20.47 -13.95
CA MET A 321 -1.65 20.61 -14.52
C MET A 321 -1.42 19.65 -15.71
N ALA A 322 -0.54 20.03 -16.63
CA ALA A 322 -0.22 19.21 -17.81
C ALA A 322 0.56 17.94 -17.43
N ASP A 323 0.46 16.88 -18.23
CA ASP A 323 1.10 15.59 -17.96
C ASP A 323 2.62 15.70 -17.74
N TRP A 324 3.29 16.57 -18.50
CA TRP A 324 4.72 16.80 -18.32
C TRP A 324 5.05 17.46 -16.97
N GLN A 325 4.15 18.25 -16.39
CA GLN A 325 4.32 18.84 -15.06
C GLN A 325 4.13 17.79 -13.98
N ILE A 326 3.15 16.89 -14.13
CA ILE A 326 2.96 15.74 -13.22
C ILE A 326 4.20 14.87 -13.23
N LYS A 327 4.70 14.53 -14.43
CA LYS A 327 5.92 13.75 -14.59
C LYS A 327 7.12 14.46 -13.97
N ASP A 328 7.30 15.76 -14.20
CA ASP A 328 8.38 16.54 -13.62
C ASP A 328 8.34 16.55 -12.08
N ILE A 329 7.17 16.72 -11.47
CA ILE A 329 6.99 16.62 -10.01
C ILE A 329 7.42 15.24 -9.50
N SER A 330 6.98 14.16 -10.18
CA SER A 330 7.36 12.80 -9.85
C SER A 330 8.88 12.56 -9.96
N ASP A 331 9.49 13.00 -11.07
CA ASP A 331 10.92 12.80 -11.35
C ASP A 331 11.82 13.56 -10.37
N ARG A 332 11.32 14.64 -9.75
CA ARG A 332 12.01 15.39 -8.68
C ARG A 332 11.93 14.72 -7.30
N GLY A 333 11.25 13.58 -7.19
CA GLY A 333 11.17 12.79 -5.96
C GLY A 333 10.00 13.16 -5.05
N HIS A 334 9.03 13.93 -5.54
CA HIS A 334 7.73 14.04 -4.90
C HIS A 334 6.87 12.82 -5.24
N GLU A 335 5.93 12.49 -4.35
CA GLU A 335 5.03 11.37 -4.56
C GLU A 335 3.77 11.83 -5.30
N ILE A 336 3.32 11.04 -6.29
CA ILE A 336 2.05 11.27 -6.98
C ILE A 336 1.04 10.24 -6.46
N GLY A 337 -0.10 10.75 -6.00
CA GLY A 337 -1.27 9.96 -5.60
C GLY A 337 -2.43 10.17 -6.58
N SER A 338 -3.43 9.31 -6.51
CA SER A 338 -4.64 9.44 -7.31
C SER A 338 -5.77 10.15 -6.55
N HIS A 339 -6.53 10.97 -7.26
CA HIS A 339 -7.72 11.64 -6.75
C HIS A 339 -8.93 11.44 -7.67
N THR A 340 -9.05 10.27 -8.30
CA THR A 340 -10.08 9.90 -9.31
C THR A 340 -9.88 10.56 -10.67
N ILE A 341 -10.75 10.24 -11.64
CA ILE A 341 -10.80 10.92 -12.92
C ILE A 341 -11.56 12.23 -12.75
N SER A 342 -12.83 12.18 -12.34
CA SER A 342 -13.76 13.31 -12.48
C SER A 342 -14.14 14.01 -11.16
N HIS A 343 -13.50 13.65 -10.05
CA HIS A 343 -13.79 14.14 -8.70
C HIS A 343 -15.27 13.96 -8.24
N PRO A 344 -15.89 12.77 -8.45
CA PRO A 344 -17.26 12.52 -8.02
C PRO A 344 -17.34 12.14 -6.53
N ASP A 345 -18.54 12.25 -5.95
CA ASP A 345 -18.84 11.55 -4.69
C ASP A 345 -18.95 10.04 -4.97
N LEU A 346 -17.89 9.31 -4.61
CA LEU A 346 -17.75 7.88 -4.84
C LEU A 346 -18.87 7.04 -4.22
N THR A 347 -19.48 7.52 -3.12
CA THR A 347 -20.52 6.77 -2.42
C THR A 347 -21.79 6.65 -3.26
N SER A 348 -22.01 7.58 -4.19
CA SER A 348 -23.17 7.66 -5.07
C SER A 348 -23.04 6.87 -6.37
N LEU A 349 -21.84 6.39 -6.71
CA LEU A 349 -21.56 5.76 -8.00
C LEU A 349 -22.02 4.30 -8.09
N SER A 350 -22.34 3.83 -9.30
CA SER A 350 -22.47 2.39 -9.56
C SER A 350 -21.13 1.66 -9.34
N ALA A 351 -21.15 0.33 -9.30
CA ALA A 351 -19.92 -0.46 -9.15
C ALA A 351 -18.95 -0.25 -10.32
N GLU A 352 -19.47 -0.19 -11.55
CA GLU A 352 -18.69 0.00 -12.77
C GLU A 352 -18.09 1.40 -12.84
N GLN A 353 -18.88 2.42 -12.47
CA GLN A 353 -18.41 3.80 -12.41
C GLN A 353 -17.32 3.97 -11.34
N LEU A 354 -17.53 3.37 -10.16
CA LEU A 354 -16.56 3.38 -9.07
C LEU A 354 -15.24 2.70 -9.49
N ALA A 355 -15.31 1.52 -10.08
CA ALA A 355 -14.14 0.81 -10.59
C ALA A 355 -13.40 1.63 -11.65
N TYR A 356 -14.12 2.23 -12.60
CA TYR A 356 -13.53 3.09 -13.62
C TYR A 356 -12.80 4.30 -13.01
N GLU A 357 -13.44 5.04 -12.10
CA GLU A 357 -12.84 6.21 -11.45
C GLU A 357 -11.56 5.87 -10.68
N LEU A 358 -11.48 4.67 -10.09
CA LEU A 358 -10.34 4.22 -9.29
C LEU A 358 -9.22 3.59 -10.10
N GLU A 359 -9.54 2.69 -11.03
CA GLU A 359 -8.57 1.92 -11.81
C GLU A 359 -8.00 2.73 -12.97
N ALA A 360 -8.84 3.44 -13.71
CA ALA A 360 -8.39 4.24 -14.86
C ALA A 360 -7.48 5.37 -14.37
N SER A 361 -7.82 6.02 -13.25
CA SER A 361 -7.01 7.12 -12.72
C SER A 361 -5.62 6.67 -12.30
N ARG A 362 -5.55 5.53 -11.61
CA ARG A 362 -4.29 4.88 -11.24
C ARG A 362 -3.46 4.50 -12.47
N SER A 363 -4.09 3.91 -13.48
CA SER A 363 -3.42 3.44 -14.70
C SER A 363 -2.88 4.58 -15.56
N GLU A 364 -3.65 5.66 -15.73
CA GLU A 364 -3.22 6.82 -16.50
C GLU A 364 -2.09 7.58 -15.80
N LEU A 365 -2.17 7.80 -14.49
CA LEU A 365 -1.06 8.38 -13.71
C LEU A 365 0.17 7.46 -13.77
N ARG A 366 -0.04 6.13 -13.70
CA ARG A 366 0.80 5.02 -14.20
C ARG A 366 1.66 5.44 -15.39
N ALA A 367 0.95 5.64 -16.49
CA ALA A 367 1.54 5.92 -17.78
C ALA A 367 2.24 7.28 -17.84
N ILE A 368 1.75 8.30 -17.13
CA ILE A 368 2.34 9.63 -17.11
C ILE A 368 3.67 9.66 -16.33
N THR A 369 3.66 9.13 -15.11
CA THR A 369 4.80 9.24 -14.19
C THR A 369 5.87 8.20 -14.47
N GLN A 370 5.49 7.03 -15.00
CA GLN A 370 6.33 5.83 -15.08
C GLN A 370 6.80 5.35 -13.68
N HIS A 371 6.04 5.69 -12.63
CA HIS A 371 6.29 5.30 -11.24
C HIS A 371 5.01 4.72 -10.61
N PRO A 372 5.09 3.87 -9.57
CA PRO A 372 3.92 3.37 -8.88
C PRO A 372 3.01 4.49 -8.36
N ILE A 373 1.69 4.25 -8.45
CA ILE A 373 0.66 5.10 -7.87
C ILE A 373 -0.03 4.26 -6.80
N ASP A 374 0.37 4.50 -5.56
CA ASP A 374 0.08 3.63 -4.41
C ASP A 374 -0.95 4.22 -3.47
N PHE A 375 -1.13 5.55 -3.45
CA PHE A 375 -2.03 6.21 -2.51
C PHE A 375 -3.19 6.90 -3.20
N PHE A 376 -4.31 6.91 -2.49
CA PHE A 376 -5.56 7.50 -2.93
C PHE A 376 -6.06 8.55 -1.92
N ALA A 377 -6.61 9.66 -2.40
CA ALA A 377 -7.37 10.59 -1.56
C ALA A 377 -8.84 10.55 -1.95
N TYR A 378 -9.74 10.46 -0.97
CA TYR A 378 -11.19 10.44 -1.23
C TYR A 378 -11.69 11.85 -1.60
N PRO A 379 -12.32 12.06 -2.78
CA PRO A 379 -12.99 13.32 -3.09
C PRO A 379 -13.98 13.69 -1.99
N TYR A 380 -13.93 14.94 -1.53
CA TYR A 380 -14.73 15.47 -0.41
C TYR A 380 -14.57 14.72 0.92
N GLY A 381 -13.61 13.80 1.05
CA GLY A 381 -13.52 12.86 2.18
C GLY A 381 -14.65 11.81 2.20
N ALA A 382 -15.43 11.68 1.13
CA ALA A 382 -16.60 10.81 1.07
C ALA A 382 -16.19 9.35 0.84
N SER A 383 -16.45 8.50 1.84
CA SER A 383 -16.24 7.06 1.75
C SER A 383 -17.31 6.30 2.52
N ASN A 384 -17.50 5.04 2.13
CA ASN A 384 -18.22 4.03 2.88
C ASN A 384 -17.50 2.69 2.66
N GLU A 385 -17.95 1.63 3.33
CA GLU A 385 -17.33 0.31 3.25
C GLU A 385 -17.13 -0.15 1.79
N ARG A 386 -18.17 -0.05 0.94
CA ARG A 386 -18.11 -0.38 -0.50
C ARG A 386 -16.98 0.37 -1.22
N VAL A 387 -16.83 1.66 -0.95
CA VAL A 387 -15.79 2.49 -1.57
C VAL A 387 -14.40 2.07 -1.09
N VAL A 388 -14.23 1.76 0.19
CA VAL A 388 -12.95 1.27 0.74
C VAL A 388 -12.55 -0.05 0.08
N VAL A 389 -13.48 -0.99 -0.07
CA VAL A 389 -13.22 -2.27 -0.77
C VAL A 389 -12.77 -2.01 -2.21
N ALA A 390 -13.44 -1.10 -2.91
CA ALA A 390 -13.11 -0.80 -4.30
C ALA A 390 -11.72 -0.15 -4.43
N VAL A 391 -11.33 0.71 -3.49
CA VAL A 391 -9.97 1.28 -3.43
C VAL A 391 -8.92 0.19 -3.22
N GLN A 392 -9.17 -0.75 -2.29
CA GLN A 392 -8.29 -1.91 -2.09
C GLN A 392 -8.17 -2.74 -3.39
N ALA A 393 -9.30 -3.04 -4.03
CA ALA A 393 -9.37 -3.84 -5.24
C ALA A 393 -8.69 -3.17 -6.44
N ALA A 394 -8.74 -1.84 -6.54
CA ALA A 394 -8.03 -1.07 -7.55
C ALA A 394 -6.48 -1.10 -7.38
N GLY A 395 -5.99 -1.69 -6.29
CA GLY A 395 -4.58 -1.98 -6.05
C GLY A 395 -3.81 -0.82 -5.42
N TYR A 396 -4.47 0.13 -4.76
CA TYR A 396 -3.81 1.09 -3.88
C TYR A 396 -3.23 0.37 -2.65
N ARG A 397 -2.23 0.94 -1.99
CA ARG A 397 -1.61 0.47 -0.72
C ARG A 397 -2.20 1.14 0.52
N GLY A 398 -2.76 2.34 0.35
CA GLY A 398 -3.38 3.12 1.42
C GLY A 398 -4.20 4.28 0.86
N ALA A 399 -5.01 4.91 1.72
CA ALA A 399 -5.85 6.03 1.34
C ALA A 399 -6.06 7.03 2.48
N VAL A 400 -6.15 8.31 2.14
CA VAL A 400 -6.29 9.42 3.09
C VAL A 400 -7.69 10.02 3.04
N ALA A 401 -8.26 10.28 4.22
CA ALA A 401 -9.51 11.02 4.40
C ALA A 401 -9.27 12.54 4.34
N ALA A 402 -10.32 13.36 4.27
CA ALA A 402 -10.16 14.82 4.27
C ALA A 402 -10.01 15.44 5.68
N TRP A 403 -10.29 14.67 6.74
CA TRP A 403 -10.24 15.12 8.14
C TRP A 403 -9.91 13.95 9.07
N GLY A 404 -9.63 14.27 10.34
CA GLY A 404 -9.48 13.28 11.41
C GLY A 404 -8.34 13.57 12.39
N GLY A 405 -7.60 14.66 12.18
CA GLY A 405 -6.50 15.06 13.07
C GLY A 405 -5.17 14.42 12.68
N THR A 406 -4.34 14.10 13.67
CA THR A 406 -2.96 13.60 13.46
C THR A 406 -2.76 12.16 13.94
N GLY A 407 -3.75 11.56 14.60
CA GLY A 407 -3.64 10.22 15.18
C GLY A 407 -3.85 9.13 14.15
N TRP A 408 -2.77 8.42 13.80
CA TRP A 408 -2.83 7.25 12.93
C TRP A 408 -3.13 6.02 13.76
N HIS A 409 -4.10 5.24 13.29
CA HIS A 409 -4.65 4.09 13.99
C HIS A 409 -4.73 2.91 13.03
N PRO A 410 -4.20 1.73 13.38
CA PRO A 410 -4.29 0.54 12.52
C PRO A 410 -5.74 0.21 12.11
N GLU A 411 -6.70 0.45 13.00
CA GLU A 411 -8.15 0.30 12.80
C GLU A 411 -8.78 1.33 11.86
N LEU A 412 -8.13 2.47 11.60
CA LEU A 412 -8.60 3.49 10.64
C LEU A 412 -7.89 3.38 9.29
N ARG A 413 -7.13 2.30 9.06
CA ARG A 413 -6.44 2.06 7.79
C ARG A 413 -7.42 2.19 6.64
N TRP A 414 -6.94 2.78 5.54
CA TRP A 414 -7.74 3.20 4.39
C TRP A 414 -8.57 4.47 4.59
N MET A 415 -8.46 5.14 5.73
CA MET A 415 -9.06 6.45 5.98
C MET A 415 -8.11 7.32 6.80
N GLU A 416 -6.84 7.37 6.41
CA GLU A 416 -5.84 8.04 7.25
C GLU A 416 -6.17 9.52 7.41
N PRO A 417 -6.10 10.04 8.63
CA PRO A 417 -6.58 11.38 8.91
C PRO A 417 -5.66 12.44 8.31
N ARG A 418 -6.29 13.53 7.88
CA ARG A 418 -5.59 14.74 7.45
C ARG A 418 -6.01 15.96 8.25
N VAL A 419 -5.16 16.98 8.16
CA VAL A 419 -5.33 18.30 8.74
C VAL A 419 -5.55 19.28 7.59
N GLU A 420 -6.76 19.82 7.46
CA GLU A 420 -7.07 20.86 6.46
C GLU A 420 -6.30 22.15 6.76
N ILE A 421 -5.55 22.65 5.77
CA ILE A 421 -4.85 23.94 5.87
C ILE A 421 -5.62 24.99 5.08
N ALA A 422 -6.45 25.75 5.78
CA ALA A 422 -7.15 26.87 5.17
C ALA A 422 -6.19 28.03 4.87
N GLY A 423 -6.38 28.72 3.74
CA GLY A 423 -5.46 29.76 3.28
C GLY A 423 -5.41 31.02 4.15
N TYR A 424 -6.41 31.19 5.02
CA TYR A 424 -6.48 32.28 5.99
C TYR A 424 -5.95 31.90 7.38
N LEU A 425 -5.42 30.69 7.58
CA LEU A 425 -4.78 30.34 8.85
C LEU A 425 -3.56 31.22 9.10
N SER A 426 -3.48 31.79 10.29
CA SER A 426 -2.26 32.42 10.77
C SER A 426 -1.17 31.38 11.00
N LEU A 427 0.09 31.81 11.02
CA LEU A 427 1.21 30.91 11.32
C LEU A 427 1.09 30.26 12.71
N GLY A 428 0.49 30.96 13.67
CA GLY A 428 0.24 30.42 15.02
C GLY A 428 -0.82 29.32 15.04
N GLU A 429 -1.90 29.48 14.27
CA GLU A 429 -2.91 28.43 14.12
C GLU A 429 -2.36 27.22 13.36
N PHE A 430 -1.59 27.47 12.29
CA PHE A 430 -0.87 26.42 11.57
C PHE A 430 0.02 25.61 12.52
N ALA A 431 0.86 26.29 13.32
CA ALA A 431 1.74 25.64 14.28
C ALA A 431 0.98 24.76 15.30
N ALA A 432 -0.19 25.19 15.75
CA ALA A 432 -1.02 24.46 16.70
C ALA A 432 -1.68 23.21 16.10
N PHE A 433 -1.89 23.17 14.78
CA PHE A 433 -2.41 21.99 14.09
C PHE A 433 -1.33 20.94 13.78
N VAL A 434 -0.07 21.35 13.69
CA VAL A 434 1.05 20.45 13.39
C VAL A 434 1.59 19.77 14.67
N GLN A 435 1.53 20.46 15.82
CA GLN A 435 1.96 19.94 17.13
C GLN A 435 0.91 19.02 17.75
#